data_AF-A0AA35R729-F1
#
_entry.id   AF-A0AA35R729-F1
#
_cell.length_a   1.000
_cell.length_b   1.000
_cell.length_c   1.000
_cell.angle_alpha   90.00
_cell.angle_beta   90.00
_cell.angle_gamma   90.00
#
_symmetry.space_group_name_H-M   'P 1'
#
loop_
_entity.id
_entity.type
_entity.pdbx_description
1 polymer ?
#
loop_
_entity_poly.entity_id
_entity_poly.type
_entity_poly.pdbx_seq_one_letter_code
_entity_poly.pdbx_strand_id
1 'polypeptide(L)'
;MLAVVDMFKSPFLFGGARKSVSRRCRPGLHHGKEVKAVPLVALAEPSRGPVAASFTGPNAGLTALDPKYSADSRESDVQIADTKNWDRPSEFAYGISVSLYEEDRSPGAAPPPTPSLPEEARGPATTSVGDPVADVFGVQVRENVAVLAIADGVGWGQKPRLAARCAVRAVMEHVTASLPEIRQNPTSHALSKVLVEAVTEKAQELILEHNGTLTTLSAAVVCELTTPGEWGLFVVAVGDSPVYVYCPHSRKVVDVTVGTHPSDGERDVRNSGGSLGPSLGTKPDLENLTGCVLYIL
;
A
#
# COMPACT_ATOMS: atom_id res chain seq x y z
N MET A 1 7.35 8.13 2.43
CA MET A 1 5.92 8.31 2.06
C MET A 1 4.96 7.84 3.16
N LEU A 2 3.70 8.32 3.22
CA LEU A 2 2.69 7.89 4.20
C LEU A 2 1.31 7.67 3.54
N ALA A 3 0.71 6.49 3.73
CA ALA A 3 -0.70 6.23 3.40
C ALA A 3 -1.50 6.06 4.70
N VAL A 4 -2.65 6.76 4.81
CA VAL A 4 -3.44 6.80 6.04
C VAL A 4 -4.87 6.36 5.78
N VAL A 5 -5.36 5.43 6.60
CA VAL A 5 -6.78 5.06 6.66
C VAL A 5 -7.25 5.22 8.10
N ASP A 6 -8.21 6.13 8.32
CA ASP A 6 -8.94 6.28 9.58
C ASP A 6 -10.22 5.45 9.52
N MET A 7 -10.13 4.22 10.01
CA MET A 7 -11.26 3.30 9.99
C MET A 7 -12.46 3.85 10.77
N PHE A 8 -12.29 4.61 11.86
CA PHE A 8 -13.36 4.93 12.82
C PHE A 8 -14.26 6.11 12.42
N LYS A 9 -13.97 6.78 11.31
CA LYS A 9 -14.81 7.85 10.74
C LYS A 9 -15.55 7.44 9.45
N SER A 10 -15.42 6.19 9.01
CA SER A 10 -16.17 5.70 7.84
C SER A 10 -17.68 5.87 8.07
N PRO A 11 -18.43 6.51 7.16
CA PRO A 11 -19.87 6.76 7.32
C PRO A 11 -20.70 5.46 7.40
N PHE A 12 -20.12 4.32 7.03
CA PHE A 12 -20.75 3.01 7.09
C PHE A 12 -20.68 2.35 8.47
N LEU A 13 -19.89 2.88 9.41
CA LEU A 13 -19.73 2.34 10.76
C LEU A 13 -20.82 2.75 11.75
N PHE A 14 -21.70 3.67 11.38
CA PHE A 14 -22.71 4.24 12.28
C PHE A 14 -24.14 3.95 11.82
N GLY A 15 -24.44 2.68 11.55
CA GLY A 15 -25.81 2.16 11.42
C GLY A 15 -26.43 1.62 12.71
N GLY A 16 -25.68 1.57 13.83
CA GLY A 16 -26.12 0.97 15.10
C GLY A 16 -25.88 1.89 16.29
N ALA A 17 -26.90 2.05 17.14
CA ALA A 17 -26.88 2.90 18.32
C ALA A 17 -25.61 2.73 19.18
N ARG A 18 -25.00 3.87 19.56
CA ARG A 18 -23.89 3.94 20.52
C ARG A 18 -24.24 3.18 21.81
N LYS A 19 -23.63 2.02 22.01
CA LYS A 19 -23.31 1.52 23.35
C LYS A 19 -21.82 1.68 23.54
N SER A 20 -21.41 2.44 24.56
CA SER A 20 -20.01 2.56 24.94
C SER A 20 -19.53 1.21 25.48
N VAL A 21 -19.06 0.34 24.61
CA VAL A 21 -18.35 -0.86 25.05
C VAL A 21 -16.91 -0.42 25.30
N SER A 22 -16.53 -0.38 26.58
CA SER A 22 -15.15 -0.30 27.03
C SER A 22 -14.42 -1.56 26.53
N ARG A 23 -13.96 -1.56 25.28
CA ARG A 23 -13.17 -2.67 24.73
C ARG A 23 -11.69 -2.43 25.06
N ARG A 24 -11.10 -3.41 25.75
CA ARG A 24 -9.66 -3.43 26.00
C ARG A 24 -8.97 -3.64 24.66
N CYS A 25 -8.26 -2.64 24.18
CA CYS A 25 -7.32 -2.80 23.07
C CYS A 25 -6.17 -3.69 23.56
N ARG A 26 -6.33 -5.03 23.46
CA ARG A 26 -5.21 -5.98 23.51
C ARG A 26 -5.09 -6.54 22.09
N PRO A 27 -4.30 -5.89 21.21
CA PRO A 27 -4.06 -6.44 19.90
C PRO A 27 -3.26 -7.73 20.05
N GLY A 28 -3.79 -8.84 19.55
CA GLY A 28 -2.97 -10.01 19.24
C GLY A 28 -2.28 -9.74 17.93
N LEU A 29 -1.00 -9.34 17.97
CA LEU A 29 -0.15 -9.31 16.78
C LEU A 29 0.40 -10.72 16.56
N HIS A 30 0.11 -11.28 15.39
CA HIS A 30 0.62 -12.57 14.96
C HIS A 30 1.41 -12.37 13.67
N HIS A 31 2.56 -13.03 13.52
CA HIS A 31 3.34 -12.95 12.29
C HIS A 31 4.08 -14.26 11.98
N GLY A 32 4.39 -14.47 10.71
CA GLY A 32 5.20 -15.58 10.25
C GLY A 32 5.32 -15.64 8.72
N LYS A 33 6.15 -16.56 8.23
CA LYS A 33 6.40 -16.72 6.78
C LYS A 33 5.30 -17.50 6.05
N GLU A 34 4.50 -18.28 6.79
CA GLU A 34 3.42 -19.09 6.23
C GLU A 34 2.06 -18.62 6.73
N VAL A 35 1.02 -18.77 5.90
CA VAL A 35 -0.37 -18.47 6.27
C VAL A 35 -0.81 -19.21 7.55
N LYS A 36 -0.32 -20.44 7.77
CA LYS A 36 -0.64 -21.22 8.98
C LYS A 36 -0.08 -20.62 10.27
N ALA A 37 0.86 -19.67 10.19
CA ALA A 37 1.44 -19.00 11.35
C ALA A 37 0.50 -17.97 11.98
N VAL A 38 -0.56 -17.56 11.27
CA VAL A 38 -1.57 -16.63 11.77
C VAL A 38 -2.87 -17.37 12.12
N PRO A 39 -3.61 -16.94 13.17
CA PRO A 39 -4.84 -17.61 13.57
C PRO A 39 -5.89 -17.65 12.46
N LEU A 40 -6.60 -18.78 12.35
CA LEU A 40 -7.77 -18.89 11.50
C LEU A 40 -8.95 -18.18 12.17
N VAL A 41 -9.47 -17.13 11.52
CA VAL A 41 -10.60 -16.32 12.00
C VAL A 41 -11.55 -16.08 10.84
N ALA A 42 -12.85 -16.06 11.14
CA ALA A 42 -13.89 -15.75 10.16
C ALA A 42 -14.02 -14.24 9.94
N LEU A 43 -14.15 -13.84 8.68
CA LEU A 43 -14.32 -12.47 8.24
C LEU A 43 -15.79 -12.20 7.94
N ALA A 44 -16.24 -10.96 8.11
CA ALA A 44 -17.47 -10.53 7.48
C ALA A 44 -17.32 -10.61 5.96
N GLU A 45 -18.42 -10.83 5.24
CA GLU A 45 -18.38 -10.84 3.77
C GLU A 45 -17.91 -9.48 3.24
N PRO A 46 -16.82 -9.41 2.45
CA PRO A 46 -16.36 -8.14 1.91
C PRO A 46 -17.44 -7.44 1.06
N SER A 47 -17.63 -6.14 1.27
CA SER A 47 -18.74 -5.38 0.68
C SER A 47 -18.67 -5.41 -0.85
N ARG A 48 -19.84 -5.57 -1.48
CA ARG A 48 -20.04 -5.41 -2.93
C ARG A 48 -20.32 -3.96 -3.32
N GLY A 49 -20.46 -3.09 -2.33
CA GLY A 49 -20.77 -1.68 -2.50
C GLY A 49 -19.70 -0.92 -3.29
N PRO A 50 -20.02 0.31 -3.72
CA PRO A 50 -19.11 1.13 -4.50
C PRO A 50 -17.85 1.47 -3.68
N VAL A 51 -16.78 1.78 -4.40
CA VAL A 51 -15.57 2.36 -3.80
C VAL A 51 -15.95 3.71 -3.18
N ALA A 52 -15.69 3.85 -1.88
CA ALA A 52 -15.99 5.02 -1.08
C ALA A 52 -14.86 6.06 -1.15
N ALA A 53 -13.60 5.59 -1.23
CA ALA A 53 -12.42 6.42 -1.42
C ALA A 53 -11.35 5.65 -2.20
N SER A 54 -10.58 6.37 -3.00
CA SER A 54 -9.47 5.82 -3.78
C SER A 54 -8.42 6.89 -3.98
N PHE A 55 -7.17 6.61 -3.59
CA PHE A 55 -6.08 7.56 -3.73
C PHE A 55 -4.75 6.86 -4.05
N THR A 56 -3.95 7.45 -4.93
CA THR A 56 -2.62 6.95 -5.27
C THR A 56 -1.65 8.10 -5.50
N GLY A 57 -0.37 7.86 -5.28
CA GLY A 57 0.66 8.84 -5.52
C GLY A 57 2.06 8.26 -5.32
N PRO A 58 3.11 9.08 -5.54
CA PRO A 58 3.08 10.44 -6.08
C PRO A 58 2.97 10.38 -7.62
N ASN A 59 2.74 11.52 -8.27
CA ASN A 59 2.87 11.66 -9.73
C ASN A 59 2.15 10.54 -10.50
N ALA A 60 0.82 10.48 -10.37
CA ALA A 60 -0.07 9.43 -10.91
C ALA A 60 0.05 8.03 -10.27
N GLY A 61 1.07 7.79 -9.44
CA GLY A 61 1.22 6.54 -8.68
C GLY A 61 1.05 5.30 -9.56
N LEU A 62 0.13 4.41 -9.17
CA LEU A 62 -0.17 3.17 -9.89
C LEU A 62 -0.84 3.39 -11.26
N THR A 63 -1.48 4.53 -11.49
CA THR A 63 -2.17 4.82 -12.77
C THR A 63 -1.19 5.18 -13.89
N ALA A 64 0.06 5.52 -13.57
CA ALA A 64 1.08 5.88 -14.55
C ALA A 64 1.51 4.72 -15.47
N LEU A 65 1.05 3.50 -15.20
CA LEU A 65 1.26 2.32 -16.05
C LEU A 65 0.21 2.21 -17.16
N ASP A 66 -0.86 2.99 -17.13
CA ASP A 66 -1.82 3.05 -18.24
C ASP A 66 -1.26 3.93 -19.37
N PRO A 67 -1.01 3.39 -20.58
CA PRO A 67 -0.48 4.17 -21.70
C PRO A 67 -1.38 5.34 -22.12
N LYS A 68 -2.66 5.31 -21.74
CA LYS A 68 -3.64 6.36 -22.02
C LYS A 68 -3.89 7.29 -20.84
N TYR A 69 -3.17 7.12 -19.73
CA TYR A 69 -3.31 8.00 -18.57
C TYR A 69 -3.01 9.45 -18.96
N SER A 70 -3.97 10.35 -18.74
CA SER A 70 -3.79 11.79 -18.86
C SER A 70 -3.75 12.42 -17.48
N ALA A 71 -2.62 13.06 -17.16
CA ALA A 71 -2.48 13.83 -15.92
C ALA A 71 -3.48 14.99 -15.83
N ASP A 72 -3.97 15.48 -16.98
CA ASP A 72 -4.93 16.58 -17.05
C ASP A 72 -6.36 16.12 -16.73
N SER A 73 -6.74 14.89 -17.08
CA SER A 73 -8.08 14.36 -16.77
C SER A 73 -8.17 13.73 -15.38
N ARG A 74 -7.04 13.29 -14.82
CA ARG A 74 -6.96 12.48 -13.57
C ARG A 74 -7.83 11.22 -13.58
N GLU A 75 -8.32 10.84 -14.76
CA GLU A 75 -9.11 9.65 -15.01
C GLU A 75 -8.28 8.69 -15.86
N SER A 76 -8.26 7.41 -15.45
CA SER A 76 -7.76 6.35 -16.30
C SER A 76 -8.88 5.86 -17.21
N ASP A 77 -8.58 5.72 -18.51
CA ASP A 77 -9.50 5.09 -19.47
C ASP A 77 -9.72 3.62 -19.12
N VAL A 78 -8.72 3.00 -18.49
CA VAL A 78 -8.76 1.63 -17.99
C VAL A 78 -9.18 1.61 -16.53
N GLN A 79 -10.12 0.72 -16.19
CA GLN A 79 -10.52 0.49 -14.80
C GLN A 79 -9.42 -0.31 -14.09
N ILE A 80 -8.81 0.26 -13.05
CA ILE A 80 -7.77 -0.38 -12.24
C ILE A 80 -8.36 -0.69 -10.87
N ALA A 81 -8.37 -1.96 -10.47
CA ALA A 81 -8.99 -2.43 -9.23
C ALA A 81 -10.43 -1.89 -9.04
N ASP A 82 -11.30 -2.10 -10.02
CA ASP A 82 -12.66 -1.56 -10.06
C ASP A 82 -12.78 -0.01 -10.05
N THR A 83 -11.69 0.74 -10.15
CA THR A 83 -11.67 2.21 -10.01
C THR A 83 -11.10 2.90 -11.24
N LYS A 84 -11.80 3.92 -11.75
CA LYS A 84 -11.30 4.81 -12.82
C LYS A 84 -10.66 6.09 -12.29
N ASN A 85 -11.20 6.64 -11.20
CA ASN A 85 -10.70 7.85 -10.57
C ASN A 85 -9.95 7.50 -9.28
N TRP A 86 -8.62 7.59 -9.34
CA TRP A 86 -7.71 7.38 -8.22
C TRP A 86 -7.28 8.68 -7.52
N ASP A 87 -7.99 9.78 -7.76
CA ASP A 87 -7.86 11.07 -7.08
C ASP A 87 -9.17 11.40 -6.33
N ARG A 88 -9.61 10.46 -5.49
CA ARG A 88 -10.84 10.57 -4.70
C ARG A 88 -10.56 10.29 -3.22
N PRO A 89 -9.79 11.17 -2.54
CA PRO A 89 -9.60 11.07 -1.10
C PRO A 89 -10.91 11.30 -0.35
N SER A 90 -10.95 10.87 0.92
CA SER A 90 -12.04 11.16 1.85
C SER A 90 -11.49 11.52 3.22
N GLU A 91 -12.35 11.95 4.14
CA GLU A 91 -11.98 12.22 5.54
C GLU A 91 -11.44 10.98 6.28
N PHE A 92 -11.69 9.78 5.76
CA PHE A 92 -11.28 8.51 6.35
C PHE A 92 -10.21 7.76 5.55
N ALA A 93 -9.84 8.22 4.35
CA ALA A 93 -8.79 7.60 3.55
C ALA A 93 -8.12 8.60 2.61
N TYR A 94 -6.83 8.81 2.83
CA TYR A 94 -5.99 9.67 1.99
C TYR A 94 -4.53 9.24 2.09
N GLY A 95 -3.68 9.78 1.23
CA GLY A 95 -2.25 9.52 1.24
C GLY A 95 -1.49 10.82 1.06
N ILE A 96 -0.25 10.83 1.51
CA ILE A 96 0.65 11.97 1.37
C ILE A 96 2.02 11.44 0.96
N SER A 97 2.58 12.04 -0.08
CA SER A 97 3.96 11.83 -0.47
C SER A 97 4.69 13.17 -0.42
N VAL A 98 5.76 13.22 0.35
CA VAL A 98 6.63 14.39 0.51
C VAL A 98 8.05 13.88 0.46
N SER A 99 8.86 14.45 -0.43
CA SER A 99 10.30 14.23 -0.45
C SER A 99 10.93 15.00 0.72
N LEU A 100 11.77 14.33 1.51
CA LEU A 100 12.58 14.96 2.55
C LEU A 100 13.98 15.30 2.05
N TYR A 101 14.28 15.01 0.78
CA TYR A 101 15.57 15.29 0.19
C TYR A 101 15.74 16.77 -0.12
N GLU A 102 17.00 17.22 -0.12
CA GLU A 102 17.36 18.58 -0.46
C GLU A 102 16.97 18.90 -1.92
N GLU A 103 16.62 20.16 -2.17
CA GLU A 103 16.46 20.67 -3.53
C GLU A 103 17.83 20.85 -4.16
N ASP A 104 18.08 20.19 -5.29
CA ASP A 104 19.22 20.51 -6.13
C ASP A 104 18.94 21.83 -6.85
N ARG A 105 19.72 22.86 -6.51
CA ARG A 105 19.67 24.20 -7.10
C ARG A 105 20.75 24.41 -8.15
N SER A 106 21.41 23.34 -8.61
CA SER A 106 22.47 23.42 -9.60
C SER A 106 21.95 23.99 -10.93
N PRO A 107 22.62 25.01 -11.52
CA PRO A 107 22.22 25.58 -12.79
C PRO A 107 22.43 24.56 -13.92
N GLY A 108 21.35 23.91 -14.38
CA GLY A 108 21.40 22.93 -15.47
C GLY A 108 20.35 21.82 -15.41
N ALA A 109 19.63 21.66 -14.29
CA ALA A 109 18.49 20.76 -14.25
C ALA A 109 17.40 21.26 -15.23
N ALA A 110 16.90 20.38 -16.08
CA ALA A 110 15.75 20.71 -16.92
C ALA A 110 14.49 20.75 -16.04
N PRO A 111 13.65 21.80 -16.12
CA PRO A 111 12.41 21.82 -15.37
C PRO A 111 11.53 20.63 -15.81
N PRO A 112 10.76 20.02 -14.88
CA PRO A 112 9.77 19.03 -15.28
C PRO A 112 8.82 19.68 -16.31
N PRO A 113 8.30 18.91 -17.27
CA PRO A 113 7.35 19.44 -18.25
C PRO A 113 6.05 19.85 -17.55
N THR A 114 5.93 21.12 -17.16
CA THR A 114 4.66 21.74 -16.74
C THR A 114 3.96 22.30 -17.99
N PRO A 115 2.74 21.82 -18.34
CA PRO A 115 2.06 22.20 -19.58
C PRO A 115 1.55 23.65 -19.68
N SER A 116 1.72 24.50 -18.66
CA SER A 116 0.88 25.70 -18.52
C SER A 116 1.59 27.01 -18.19
N LEU A 117 2.93 27.06 -18.16
CA LEU A 117 3.66 28.33 -17.93
C LEU A 117 4.60 28.70 -19.09
N PRO A 118 4.59 29.99 -19.54
CA PRO A 118 5.57 30.53 -20.48
C PRO A 118 6.99 30.25 -19.99
N GLU A 119 7.89 29.92 -20.92
CA GLU A 119 9.30 29.57 -20.65
C GLU A 119 10.02 30.65 -19.81
N GLU A 120 9.65 31.91 -20.01
CA GLU A 120 10.22 33.09 -19.33
C GLU A 120 9.72 33.28 -17.88
N ALA A 121 8.66 32.58 -17.47
CA ALA A 121 8.14 32.58 -16.10
C ALA A 121 8.63 31.38 -15.27
N ARG A 122 9.43 30.49 -15.87
CA ARG A 122 10.02 29.34 -15.18
C ARG A 122 11.22 29.84 -14.37
N GLY A 123 11.08 29.87 -13.05
CA GLY A 123 12.24 29.97 -12.16
C GLY A 123 13.23 28.82 -12.42
N PRO A 124 14.46 28.89 -11.86
CA PRO A 124 15.42 27.79 -12.01
C PRO A 124 14.76 26.47 -11.60
N ALA A 125 14.90 25.45 -12.45
CA ALA A 125 14.38 24.13 -12.16
C ALA A 125 15.02 23.58 -10.89
N THR A 126 14.26 23.50 -9.82
CA THR A 126 14.66 22.80 -8.61
C THR A 126 14.22 21.35 -8.76
N THR A 127 15.13 20.45 -9.11
CA THR A 127 14.90 19.01 -8.98
C THR A 127 15.31 18.61 -7.57
N SER A 128 14.50 17.83 -6.87
CA SER A 128 14.93 17.29 -5.59
C SER A 128 16.00 16.22 -5.82
N VAL A 129 16.97 16.12 -4.91
CA VAL A 129 17.89 14.98 -4.91
C VAL A 129 17.07 13.70 -4.80
N GLY A 130 17.34 12.73 -5.68
CA GLY A 130 16.56 11.49 -5.74
C GLY A 130 15.33 11.56 -6.66
N ASP A 131 15.16 12.63 -7.45
CA ASP A 131 14.09 12.65 -8.44
C ASP A 131 14.31 11.66 -9.61
N PRO A 132 13.25 11.00 -10.10
CA PRO A 132 11.92 10.99 -9.49
C PRO A 132 11.88 10.16 -8.19
N VAL A 133 11.04 10.60 -7.24
CA VAL A 133 10.66 9.80 -6.06
C VAL A 133 10.26 8.39 -6.49
N ALA A 134 10.97 7.39 -5.95
CA ALA A 134 10.79 5.99 -6.29
C ALA A 134 9.67 5.32 -5.50
N ASP A 135 9.25 5.92 -4.38
CA ASP A 135 8.11 5.49 -3.59
C ASP A 135 6.80 5.54 -4.40
N VAL A 136 5.87 4.62 -4.10
CA VAL A 136 4.50 4.62 -4.61
C VAL A 136 3.55 4.10 -3.53
N PHE A 137 2.35 4.66 -3.45
CA PHE A 137 1.27 4.11 -2.64
C PHE A 137 -0.06 4.01 -3.41
N GLY A 138 -0.93 3.13 -2.93
CA GLY A 138 -2.33 3.03 -3.34
C GLY A 138 -3.19 2.75 -2.11
N VAL A 139 -4.36 3.39 -2.04
CA VAL A 139 -5.39 3.12 -1.05
C VAL A 139 -6.74 3.06 -1.75
N GLN A 140 -7.53 2.04 -1.41
CA GLN A 140 -8.92 1.90 -1.83
C GLN A 140 -9.76 1.45 -0.65
N VAL A 141 -10.89 2.11 -0.42
CA VAL A 141 -11.79 1.83 0.69
C VAL A 141 -13.20 1.59 0.20
N ARG A 142 -13.82 0.52 0.71
CA ARG A 142 -15.25 0.21 0.65
C ARG A 142 -15.81 0.18 2.06
N GLU A 143 -17.09 -0.11 2.19
CA GLU A 143 -17.84 -0.09 3.45
C GLU A 143 -17.17 -0.90 4.59
N ASN A 144 -16.83 -2.16 4.36
CA ASN A 144 -16.25 -3.05 5.38
C ASN A 144 -14.89 -3.68 4.98
N VAL A 145 -14.25 -3.12 3.95
CA VAL A 145 -12.94 -3.57 3.47
C VAL A 145 -12.14 -2.41 2.88
N ALA A 146 -10.86 -2.34 3.21
CA ALA A 146 -9.90 -1.42 2.63
C ALA A 146 -8.66 -2.18 2.17
N VAL A 147 -8.11 -1.80 1.01
CA VAL A 147 -6.85 -2.31 0.48
C VAL A 147 -5.86 -1.16 0.44
N LEU A 148 -4.66 -1.38 0.97
CA LEU A 148 -3.57 -0.43 0.97
C LEU A 148 -2.32 -1.13 0.44
N ALA A 149 -1.49 -0.40 -0.30
CA ALA A 149 -0.16 -0.86 -0.66
C ALA A 149 0.80 0.31 -0.69
N ILE A 150 2.03 0.09 -0.23
CA ILE A 150 3.14 1.03 -0.33
C ILE A 150 4.38 0.28 -0.76
N ALA A 151 5.15 0.87 -1.67
CA ALA A 151 6.37 0.32 -2.20
C ALA A 151 7.42 1.41 -2.26
N ASP A 152 8.66 1.07 -1.90
CA ASP A 152 9.83 1.93 -2.00
C ASP A 152 10.80 1.32 -3.02
N GLY A 153 10.98 1.98 -4.15
CA GLY A 153 11.91 1.53 -5.17
C GLY A 153 13.35 1.56 -4.63
N VAL A 154 14.06 0.43 -4.68
CA VAL A 154 15.42 0.35 -4.15
C VAL A 154 16.38 1.09 -5.09
N GLY A 155 16.97 2.16 -4.57
CA GLY A 155 17.79 3.11 -5.33
C GLY A 155 16.98 4.29 -5.86
N TRP A 156 17.53 5.04 -6.80
CA TRP A 156 16.87 6.22 -7.35
C TRP A 156 16.58 6.05 -8.85
N GLY A 157 15.67 6.87 -9.37
CA GLY A 157 15.44 6.97 -10.80
C GLY A 157 14.17 6.28 -11.29
N GLN A 158 14.05 6.21 -12.62
CA GLN A 158 12.84 5.75 -13.29
C GLN A 158 12.56 4.26 -13.08
N LYS A 159 13.60 3.41 -13.05
CA LYS A 159 13.42 1.95 -12.97
C LYS A 159 12.98 1.46 -11.58
N PRO A 160 13.54 1.95 -10.46
CA PRO A 160 13.02 1.61 -9.13
C PRO A 160 11.60 2.13 -8.94
N ARG A 161 11.32 3.36 -9.40
CA ARG A 161 9.96 3.91 -9.42
C ARG A 161 9.00 3.05 -10.21
N LEU A 162 9.41 2.57 -11.39
CA LEU A 162 8.60 1.70 -12.22
C LEU A 162 8.30 0.38 -11.50
N ALA A 163 9.29 -0.22 -10.83
CA ALA A 163 9.10 -1.41 -10.02
C ALA A 163 8.07 -1.18 -8.90
N ALA A 164 8.18 -0.08 -8.16
CA ALA A 164 7.23 0.28 -7.11
C ALA A 164 5.80 0.50 -7.66
N ARG A 165 5.66 1.13 -8.83
CA ARG A 165 4.36 1.31 -9.51
C ARG A 165 3.74 -0.02 -9.88
N CYS A 166 4.53 -0.93 -10.46
CA CYS A 166 4.08 -2.29 -10.80
C CYS A 166 3.66 -3.05 -9.54
N ALA A 167 4.48 -3.02 -8.50
CA ALA A 167 4.18 -3.70 -7.24
C ALA A 167 2.85 -3.26 -6.63
N VAL A 168 2.64 -1.94 -6.48
CA VAL A 168 1.40 -1.39 -5.95
C VAL A 168 0.21 -1.73 -6.86
N ARG A 169 0.34 -1.54 -8.18
CA ARG A 169 -0.75 -1.83 -9.13
C ARG A 169 -1.20 -3.29 -9.06
N ALA A 170 -0.25 -4.22 -9.11
CA ALA A 170 -0.54 -5.65 -9.09
C ALA A 170 -1.28 -6.07 -7.82
N VAL A 171 -0.88 -5.55 -6.66
CA VAL A 171 -1.58 -5.80 -5.39
C VAL A 171 -3.01 -5.28 -5.43
N MET A 172 -3.19 -4.02 -5.81
CA MET A 172 -4.51 -3.41 -5.82
C MET A 172 -5.46 -4.16 -6.77
N GLU A 173 -4.99 -4.52 -7.97
CA GLU A 173 -5.77 -5.28 -8.96
C GLU A 173 -6.09 -6.70 -8.48
N HIS A 174 -5.08 -7.46 -8.04
CA HIS A 174 -5.25 -8.86 -7.67
C HIS A 174 -6.15 -9.01 -6.44
N VAL A 175 -5.89 -8.26 -5.36
CA VAL A 175 -6.71 -8.35 -4.14
C VAL A 175 -8.17 -7.99 -4.43
N THR A 176 -8.40 -6.95 -5.24
CA THR A 176 -9.76 -6.51 -5.59
C THR A 176 -10.48 -7.54 -6.46
N ALA A 177 -9.80 -8.10 -7.45
CA ALA A 177 -10.33 -9.14 -8.32
C ALA A 177 -10.65 -10.44 -7.56
N SER A 178 -9.93 -10.71 -6.46
CA SER A 178 -10.12 -11.90 -5.62
C SER A 178 -11.19 -11.74 -4.53
N LEU A 179 -11.75 -10.53 -4.32
CA LEU A 179 -12.84 -10.32 -3.34
C LEU A 179 -14.05 -11.25 -3.53
N PRO A 180 -14.54 -11.56 -4.77
CA PRO A 180 -15.61 -12.53 -4.97
C PRO A 180 -15.27 -13.95 -4.53
N GLU A 181 -14.00 -14.37 -4.64
CA GLU A 181 -13.54 -15.67 -4.13
C GLU A 181 -13.47 -15.66 -2.60
N ILE A 182 -12.91 -14.60 -2.01
CA ILE A 182 -12.84 -14.42 -0.56
C ILE A 182 -14.25 -14.45 0.06
N ARG A 183 -15.27 -13.89 -0.60
CA ARG A 183 -16.67 -13.97 -0.12
C ARG A 183 -17.20 -15.40 -0.01
N GLN A 184 -16.72 -16.32 -0.85
CA GLN A 184 -17.16 -17.72 -0.80
C GLN A 184 -16.53 -18.48 0.37
N ASN A 185 -15.38 -18.01 0.85
CA ASN A 185 -14.67 -18.56 2.01
C ASN A 185 -14.03 -17.44 2.85
N PRO A 186 -14.83 -16.63 3.57
CA PRO A 186 -14.38 -15.39 4.21
C PRO A 186 -13.59 -15.72 5.48
N THR A 187 -12.32 -16.05 5.31
CA THR A 187 -11.42 -16.44 6.39
C THR A 187 -10.10 -15.68 6.30
N SER A 188 -9.46 -15.47 7.45
CA SER A 188 -8.12 -14.88 7.53
C SER A 188 -7.11 -15.62 6.65
N HIS A 189 -7.21 -16.94 6.53
CA HIS A 189 -6.32 -17.75 5.71
C HIS A 189 -6.55 -17.54 4.22
N ALA A 190 -7.81 -17.48 3.76
CA ALA A 190 -8.13 -17.19 2.36
C ALA A 190 -7.61 -15.80 1.96
N LEU A 191 -7.86 -14.79 2.79
CA LEU A 191 -7.36 -13.44 2.56
C LEU A 191 -5.82 -13.37 2.59
N SER A 192 -5.18 -14.03 3.56
CA SER A 192 -3.72 -14.05 3.66
C SER A 192 -3.07 -14.75 2.47
N LYS A 193 -3.70 -15.81 1.94
CA LYS A 193 -3.22 -16.49 0.73
C LYS A 193 -3.25 -15.55 -0.48
N VAL A 194 -4.37 -14.84 -0.69
CA VAL A 194 -4.51 -13.84 -1.75
C VAL A 194 -3.45 -12.73 -1.62
N LEU A 195 -3.19 -12.25 -0.40
CA LEU A 195 -2.15 -11.25 -0.16
C LEU A 195 -0.74 -11.76 -0.44
N VAL A 196 -0.43 -13.00 -0.04
CA VAL A 196 0.86 -13.63 -0.35
C VAL A 196 1.04 -13.75 -1.87
N GLU A 197 0.05 -14.30 -2.58
CA GLU A 197 0.08 -14.42 -4.04
C GLU A 197 0.26 -13.06 -4.74
N ALA A 198 -0.47 -12.04 -4.27
CA ALA A 198 -0.35 -10.67 -4.80
C ALA A 198 1.08 -10.12 -4.68
N VAL A 199 1.73 -10.33 -3.52
CA VAL A 199 3.08 -9.81 -3.23
C VAL A 199 4.17 -10.65 -3.91
N THR A 200 4.10 -11.98 -3.85
CA THR A 200 5.23 -12.83 -4.28
C THR A 200 5.18 -13.21 -5.75
N GLU A 201 3.99 -13.26 -6.35
CA GLU A 201 3.80 -13.70 -7.73
C GLU A 201 3.38 -12.54 -8.62
N LYS A 202 2.23 -11.91 -8.33
CA LYS A 202 1.64 -10.90 -9.24
C LYS A 202 2.46 -9.63 -9.34
N ALA A 203 2.95 -9.12 -8.20
CA ALA A 203 3.85 -7.99 -8.21
C ALA A 203 5.15 -8.30 -8.95
N GLN A 204 5.75 -9.48 -8.73
CA GLN A 204 6.98 -9.89 -9.43
C GLN A 204 6.77 -9.99 -10.95
N GLU A 205 5.71 -10.65 -11.39
CA GLU A 205 5.36 -10.80 -12.81
C GLU A 205 5.26 -9.42 -13.49
N LEU A 206 4.51 -8.48 -12.89
CA LEU A 206 4.28 -7.17 -13.47
C LEU A 206 5.53 -6.28 -13.48
N ILE A 207 6.41 -6.40 -12.46
CA ILE A 207 7.72 -5.72 -12.44
C ILE A 207 8.58 -6.17 -13.61
N LEU A 208 8.68 -7.50 -13.84
CA LEU A 208 9.50 -8.06 -14.91
C LEU A 208 8.94 -7.72 -16.29
N GLU A 209 7.62 -7.79 -16.49
CA GLU A 209 6.95 -7.42 -17.73
C GLU A 209 7.30 -5.99 -18.16
N HIS A 210 7.37 -5.07 -17.20
CA HIS A 210 7.66 -3.66 -17.44
C HIS A 210 9.16 -3.32 -17.38
N ASN A 211 10.03 -4.31 -17.21
CA ASN A 211 11.48 -4.11 -17.04
C ASN A 211 11.84 -3.16 -15.87
N GLY A 212 11.05 -3.22 -14.78
CA GLY A 212 11.38 -2.56 -13.52
C GLY A 212 12.60 -3.20 -12.85
N THR A 213 13.24 -2.45 -11.94
CA THR A 213 14.34 -2.98 -11.10
C THR A 213 13.78 -3.45 -9.76
N LEU A 214 14.38 -3.02 -8.66
CA LEU A 214 14.09 -3.53 -7.33
C LEU A 214 13.13 -2.60 -6.58
N THR A 215 12.27 -3.16 -5.75
CA THR A 215 11.37 -2.41 -4.85
C THR A 215 11.05 -3.22 -3.60
N THR A 216 10.84 -2.55 -2.48
CA THR A 216 10.14 -3.13 -1.33
C THR A 216 8.63 -3.16 -1.59
N LEU A 217 7.88 -3.85 -0.74
CA LEU A 217 6.42 -3.80 -0.78
C LEU A 217 5.81 -4.17 0.57
N SER A 218 4.93 -3.31 1.07
CA SER A 218 4.02 -3.59 2.18
C SER A 218 2.58 -3.47 1.70
N ALA A 219 1.89 -4.61 1.60
CA ALA A 219 0.50 -4.72 1.20
C ALA A 219 -0.38 -5.02 2.41
N ALA A 220 -1.51 -4.34 2.53
CA ALA A 220 -2.41 -4.47 3.65
C ALA A 220 -3.89 -4.55 3.22
N VAL A 221 -4.65 -5.40 3.90
CA VAL A 221 -6.11 -5.40 3.86
C VAL A 221 -6.63 -5.19 5.26
N VAL A 222 -7.54 -4.23 5.40
CA VAL A 222 -8.33 -4.05 6.62
C VAL A 222 -9.74 -4.54 6.32
N CYS A 223 -10.28 -5.44 7.13
CA CYS A 223 -11.66 -5.91 6.96
C CYS A 223 -12.34 -6.23 8.29
N GLU A 224 -13.67 -6.17 8.29
CA GLU A 224 -14.47 -6.48 9.45
C GLU A 224 -14.47 -8.00 9.70
N LEU A 225 -14.43 -8.40 10.98
CA LEU A 225 -14.58 -9.80 11.39
C LEU A 225 -16.06 -10.16 11.48
N THR A 226 -16.38 -11.45 11.62
CA THR A 226 -17.79 -11.86 11.83
C THR A 226 -18.41 -11.27 13.10
N THR A 227 -17.59 -10.92 14.09
CA THR A 227 -18.05 -10.19 15.28
C THR A 227 -18.23 -8.71 14.92
N PRO A 228 -19.47 -8.16 15.00
CA PRO A 228 -19.71 -6.79 14.59
C PRO A 228 -18.83 -5.77 15.33
N GLY A 229 -18.24 -4.87 14.55
CA GLY A 229 -17.34 -3.82 15.05
C GLY A 229 -15.96 -4.30 15.49
N GLU A 230 -15.60 -5.57 15.28
CA GLU A 230 -14.21 -6.04 15.37
C GLU A 230 -13.59 -6.07 13.98
N TRP A 231 -12.32 -5.69 13.89
CA TRP A 231 -11.61 -5.55 12.62
C TRP A 231 -10.29 -6.30 12.64
N GLY A 232 -9.86 -6.77 11.49
CA GLY A 232 -8.53 -7.33 11.27
C GLY A 232 -7.74 -6.48 10.30
N LEU A 233 -6.46 -6.25 10.61
CA LEU A 233 -5.46 -5.76 9.67
C LEU A 233 -4.56 -6.94 9.28
N PHE A 234 -4.54 -7.26 7.99
CA PHE A 234 -3.76 -8.33 7.38
C PHE A 234 -2.69 -7.70 6.51
N VAL A 235 -1.42 -7.97 6.79
CA VAL A 235 -0.28 -7.36 6.10
C VAL A 235 0.61 -8.46 5.55
N VAL A 236 1.08 -8.31 4.30
CA VAL A 236 2.23 -9.05 3.78
C VAL A 236 3.27 -8.03 3.36
N ALA A 237 4.48 -8.18 3.89
CA ALA A 237 5.56 -7.24 3.68
C ALA A 237 6.86 -7.95 3.29
N VAL A 238 7.61 -7.34 2.37
CA VAL A 238 8.98 -7.67 2.00
C VAL A 238 9.78 -6.37 1.88
N GLY A 239 11.00 -6.37 2.39
CA GLY A 239 11.78 -5.14 2.54
C GLY A 239 11.56 -4.46 3.90
N ASP A 240 11.79 -3.16 3.97
CA ASP A 240 11.88 -2.40 5.21
C ASP A 240 10.80 -1.32 5.36
N SER A 241 9.82 -1.23 4.46
CA SER A 241 8.73 -0.25 4.52
C SER A 241 7.73 -0.59 5.64
N PRO A 242 7.75 0.12 6.79
CA PRO A 242 7.03 -0.32 7.98
C PRO A 242 5.53 0.00 7.92
N VAL A 243 4.72 -0.81 8.60
CA VAL A 243 3.28 -0.56 8.82
C VAL A 243 3.02 -0.39 10.30
N TYR A 244 2.46 0.77 10.67
CA TYR A 244 2.13 1.10 12.05
C TYR A 244 0.62 1.24 12.25
N VAL A 245 0.14 0.82 13.41
CA VAL A 245 -1.22 1.10 13.89
C VAL A 245 -1.14 1.98 15.13
N TYR A 246 -1.77 3.15 15.05
CA TYR A 246 -1.93 4.04 16.19
C TYR A 246 -3.29 3.85 16.84
N CYS A 247 -3.31 3.62 18.15
CA CYS A 247 -4.53 3.53 18.95
C CYS A 247 -4.73 4.84 19.75
N PRO A 248 -5.67 5.71 19.38
CA PRO A 248 -5.85 7.02 20.04
C PRO A 248 -6.23 6.90 21.52
N HIS A 249 -7.02 5.89 21.88
CA HIS A 249 -7.49 5.70 23.26
C HIS A 249 -6.33 5.35 24.21
N SER A 250 -5.41 4.49 23.77
CA SER A 250 -4.26 4.09 24.58
C SER A 250 -3.00 4.92 24.32
N ARG A 251 -3.01 5.77 23.27
CA ARG A 251 -1.86 6.51 22.74
C ARG A 251 -0.66 5.61 22.41
N LYS A 252 -0.93 4.35 22.04
CA LYS A 252 0.10 3.39 21.67
C LYS A 252 0.23 3.29 20.16
N VAL A 253 1.46 3.13 19.70
CA VAL A 253 1.81 2.75 18.33
C VAL A 253 2.25 1.30 18.36
N VAL A 254 1.74 0.50 17.43
CA VAL A 254 2.13 -0.89 17.22
C VAL A 254 2.79 -1.00 15.85
N ASP A 255 4.04 -1.47 15.81
CA ASP A 255 4.68 -1.91 14.56
C ASP A 255 4.13 -3.27 14.19
N VAL A 256 3.38 -3.33 13.10
CA VAL A 256 2.76 -4.57 12.60
C VAL A 256 3.77 -5.39 11.81
N THR A 257 4.77 -4.74 11.23
CA THR A 257 5.81 -5.32 10.40
C THR A 257 7.03 -5.81 11.18
N VAL A 258 6.92 -5.97 12.51
CA VAL A 258 8.03 -6.40 13.38
C VAL A 258 8.73 -7.68 12.91
N GLY A 259 8.00 -8.60 12.26
CA GLY A 259 8.58 -9.84 11.74
C GLY A 259 9.51 -9.67 10.53
N THR A 260 9.52 -8.50 9.88
CA THR A 260 10.47 -8.15 8.80
C THR A 260 11.84 -7.73 9.33
N HIS A 261 11.97 -7.50 10.64
CA HIS A 261 13.20 -7.01 11.25
C HIS A 261 14.29 -8.09 11.22
N PRO A 262 15.57 -7.69 11.10
CA PRO A 262 16.68 -8.60 11.32
C PRO A 262 16.68 -9.13 12.76
N SER A 263 17.32 -10.28 12.97
CA SER A 263 17.31 -11.01 14.24
C SER A 263 18.02 -10.30 15.38
N ASP A 264 18.93 -9.38 15.07
CA ASP A 264 19.61 -8.50 16.02
C ASP A 264 18.78 -7.26 16.40
N GLY A 265 17.65 -7.03 15.70
CA GLY A 265 16.71 -5.95 15.96
C GLY A 265 17.11 -4.59 15.37
N GLU A 266 18.30 -4.47 14.76
CA GLU A 266 18.83 -3.22 14.25
C GLU A 266 18.53 -3.08 12.75
N ARG A 267 17.62 -2.16 12.38
CA ARG A 267 17.31 -1.89 10.97
C ARG A 267 18.45 -1.08 10.33
N ASP A 268 19.13 -1.64 9.32
CA ASP A 268 20.02 -0.88 8.45
C ASP A 268 19.20 -0.25 7.32
N VAL A 269 19.00 1.06 7.37
CA VAL A 269 18.25 1.83 6.35
C VAL A 269 18.85 1.76 4.94
N ARG A 270 20.06 1.21 4.79
CA ARG A 270 20.72 0.99 3.49
C ARG A 270 20.47 -0.41 2.94
N ASN A 271 19.91 -1.30 3.76
CA ASN A 271 19.62 -2.68 3.40
C ASN A 271 18.17 -3.00 3.74
N SER A 272 17.34 -3.12 2.70
CA SER A 272 15.93 -3.45 2.87
C SER A 272 15.71 -4.85 3.45
N GLY A 273 16.71 -5.74 3.44
CA GLY A 273 16.64 -7.13 3.91
C GLY A 273 15.89 -8.09 2.97
N GLY A 274 15.19 -7.55 1.97
CA GLY A 274 14.48 -8.28 0.93
C GLY A 274 13.95 -7.29 -0.11
N SER A 275 13.65 -7.78 -1.31
CA SER A 275 13.10 -6.94 -2.39
C SER A 275 12.41 -7.77 -3.47
N LEU A 276 11.39 -7.18 -4.09
CA LEU A 276 10.84 -7.66 -5.36
C LEU A 276 11.69 -7.15 -6.54
N GLY A 277 11.47 -7.73 -7.71
CA GLY A 277 12.21 -7.46 -8.93
C GLY A 277 13.36 -8.46 -9.16
N PRO A 278 14.27 -8.18 -10.10
CA PRO A 278 15.36 -9.07 -10.48
C PRO A 278 16.53 -9.04 -9.46
N SER A 279 16.26 -9.37 -8.19
CA SER A 279 17.28 -9.34 -7.12
C SER A 279 18.24 -10.54 -7.23
N LEU A 280 17.69 -11.73 -7.43
CA LEU A 280 18.41 -12.99 -7.57
C LEU A 280 18.25 -13.54 -8.99
N GLY A 281 18.82 -12.82 -9.97
CA GLY A 281 18.54 -13.06 -11.38
C GLY A 281 17.16 -12.51 -11.73
N THR A 282 16.21 -13.36 -12.14
CA THR A 282 14.80 -12.94 -12.35
C THR A 282 13.90 -13.17 -11.14
N LYS A 283 14.45 -13.71 -10.05
CA LYS A 283 13.69 -14.02 -8.83
C LYS A 283 13.77 -12.88 -7.81
N PRO A 284 12.70 -12.66 -7.02
CA PRO A 284 12.76 -11.74 -5.90
C PRO A 284 13.63 -12.30 -4.77
N ASP A 285 14.08 -11.41 -3.90
CA ASP A 285 14.64 -11.77 -2.61
C ASP A 285 13.55 -11.66 -1.53
N LEU A 286 13.14 -12.82 -1.02
CA LEU A 286 12.06 -12.96 -0.04
C LEU A 286 12.57 -13.32 1.35
N GLU A 287 13.85 -13.09 1.65
CA GLU A 287 14.48 -13.49 2.91
C GLU A 287 13.67 -13.02 4.13
N ASN A 288 13.26 -11.76 4.14
CA ASN A 288 12.47 -11.16 5.23
C ASN A 288 10.95 -11.08 4.97
N LEU A 289 10.44 -11.76 3.94
CA LEU A 289 9.00 -11.81 3.65
C LEU A 289 8.24 -12.32 4.88
N THR A 290 7.24 -11.53 5.31
CA THR A 290 6.44 -11.86 6.49
C THR A 290 4.96 -11.51 6.28
N GLY A 291 4.08 -12.45 6.61
CA GLY A 291 2.66 -12.21 6.82
C GLY A 291 2.38 -11.85 8.28
N CYS A 292 1.60 -10.79 8.52
CA CYS A 292 1.26 -10.28 9.83
C CYS A 292 -0.26 -10.07 9.94
N VAL A 293 -0.82 -10.35 11.11
CA VAL A 293 -2.24 -10.09 11.43
C VAL A 293 -2.34 -9.39 12.77
N LEU A 294 -3.05 -8.27 12.77
CA LEU A 294 -3.39 -7.51 13.97
C LEU A 294 -4.91 -7.45 14.12
N TYR A 295 -5.43 -7.99 15.21
CA TYR A 295 -6.85 -7.84 15.55
C TYR A 295 -7.08 -6.52 16.30
N ILE A 296 -7.94 -5.69 15.72
CA ILE A 296 -8.36 -4.37 16.22
C ILE A 296 -9.74 -4.57 16.86
N LEU A 297 -9.74 -4.77 18.19
CA LEU A 297 -10.92 -5.11 18.99
C LEU A 297 -11.56 -3.89 19.67
#